data_AF-X1API0-F1
#
_entry.id   AF-X1API0-F1
#
_cell.length_a   1.000
_cell.length_b   1.000
_cell.length_c   1.000
_cell.angle_alpha   90.00
_cell.angle_beta   90.00
_cell.angle_gamma   90.00
#
_symmetry.space_group_name_H-M   'P 1'
#
loop_
_entity.id
_entity.type
_entity.pdbx_description
1 polymer ?
#
loop_
_entity_poly.entity_id
_entity_poly.type
_entity_poly.pdbx_seq_one_letter_code
_entity_poly.pdbx_strand_id
1 'polypeptide(L)' 'MKVLFFLSYFREQASSRVRGFYMAEELRREGTNCDIIYEYGKKVYVNFLAKLLRYEIIYFQKRYSKVDLYLHKLAR' A
#
# COMPACT_ATOMS: atom_id res chain seq x y z
N MET A 1 16.15 1.27 -3.14
CA MET A 1 14.72 1.41 -3.46
C MET A 1 13.86 0.58 -2.54
N LYS A 2 13.21 1.23 -1.57
CA LYS A 2 12.19 0.64 -0.71
C LYS A 2 10.81 1.10 -1.16
N VAL A 3 9.93 0.15 -1.45
CA VAL A 3 8.57 0.41 -1.95
C VAL A 3 7.53 -0.04 -0.92
N LEU A 4 6.61 0.84 -0.53
CA LEU A 4 5.50 0.51 0.34
C LEU A 4 4.21 0.37 -0.47
N PHE A 5 3.59 -0.80 -0.43
CA PHE A 5 2.27 -1.05 -0.98
C PHE A 5 1.22 -0.89 0.12
N PHE A 6 0.44 0.17 0.04
CA PHE A 6 -0.72 0.38 0.89
C PHE A 6 -1.98 -0.07 0.14
N LEU A 7 -2.41 -1.29 0.45
CA LEU A 7 -3.49 -1.99 -0.26
C LEU A 7 -4.75 -1.99 0.60
N SER A 8 -5.84 -1.50 0.01
CA SER A 8 -7.11 -1.35 0.72
C SER A 8 -8.01 -2.58 0.61
N TYR A 9 -7.48 -3.75 0.25
CA TYR A 9 -8.26 -4.96 -0.03
C TYR A 9 -7.49 -6.22 0.40
N PHE A 10 -8.21 -7.33 0.53
CA PHE A 10 -7.64 -8.65 0.84
C PHE A 10 -7.25 -9.41 -0.44
N ARG A 11 -6.28 -10.32 -0.29
CA ARG A 11 -5.71 -11.14 -1.37
C ARG A 11 -6.71 -12.11 -2.01
N GLU A 12 -7.81 -12.41 -1.34
CA GLU A 12 -8.85 -13.35 -1.82
C GLU A 12 -9.92 -12.66 -2.68
N GLN A 13 -9.81 -11.34 -2.91
CA GLN A 13 -10.83 -10.58 -3.64
C GLN A 13 -10.59 -10.56 -5.16
N ALA A 14 -11.53 -9.94 -5.90
CA ALA A 14 -11.49 -9.84 -7.36
C ALA A 14 -10.16 -9.29 -7.90
N SER A 15 -9.80 -9.69 -9.13
CA SER A 15 -8.51 -9.39 -9.77
C SER A 15 -8.09 -7.92 -9.73
N SER A 16 -9.02 -6.98 -9.88
CA SER A 16 -8.78 -5.53 -9.78
C SER A 16 -8.30 -5.08 -8.39
N ARG A 17 -8.72 -5.80 -7.35
CA ARG A 17 -8.41 -5.52 -5.94
C ARG A 17 -7.10 -6.17 -5.51
N VAL A 18 -6.63 -7.19 -6.23
CA VAL A 18 -5.42 -7.93 -5.87
C VAL A 18 -4.17 -7.56 -6.69
N ARG A 19 -4.30 -6.71 -7.72
CA ARG A 19 -3.16 -6.29 -8.58
C ARG A 19 -1.97 -5.76 -7.80
N GLY A 20 -2.21 -4.98 -6.75
CA GLY A 20 -1.14 -4.45 -5.91
C GLY A 20 -0.31 -5.54 -5.22
N PHE A 21 -0.92 -6.68 -4.88
CA PHE A 21 -0.19 -7.81 -4.32
C PHE A 21 0.71 -8.45 -5.37
N TYR A 22 0.19 -8.72 -6.57
CA TYR A 22 0.99 -9.29 -7.66
C TYR A 22 2.16 -8.38 -8.05
N MET A 23 1.92 -7.06 -8.16
CA MET A 23 2.99 -6.09 -8.43
C MET A 23 4.07 -6.12 -7.36
N ALA A 24 3.69 -6.15 -6.07
CA ALA A 24 4.64 -6.23 -4.98
C ALA A 24 5.43 -7.55 -4.97
N GLU A 25 4.80 -8.66 -5.33
CA GLU A 25 5.45 -9.97 -5.45
C GLU A 25 6.45 -10.02 -6.59
N GLU A 26 6.10 -9.54 -7.79
CA GLU A 26 7.04 -9.49 -8.91
C GLU A 26 8.22 -8.56 -8.61
N LEU A 27 7.98 -7.38 -8.02
CA LEU A 27 9.07 -6.50 -7.62
C LEU A 27 10.01 -7.12 -6.57
N ARG A 28 9.46 -7.90 -5.62
CA ARG A 28 10.29 -8.67 -4.68
C ARG A 28 11.12 -9.73 -5.38
N ARG A 29 10.57 -10.42 -6.38
CA ARG A 29 11.31 -11.42 -7.19
C ARG A 29 12.48 -10.79 -7.95
N GLU A 30 12.30 -9.56 -8.44
CA GLU A 30 13.34 -8.75 -9.07
C GLU A 30 14.33 -8.13 -8.06
N GLY A 31 14.23 -8.47 -6.76
CA GLY A 31 15.15 -8.02 -5.72
C GLY A 31 14.83 -6.65 -5.10
N THR A 32 13.68 -6.05 -5.43
CA THR A 32 13.25 -4.78 -4.80
C THR A 32 12.69 -5.03 -3.41
N ASN A 33 13.14 -4.24 -2.43
CA ASN A 33 12.60 -4.32 -1.07
C ASN A 33 11.21 -3.71 -1.02
N CYS A 34 10.18 -4.57 -1.08
CA CYS A 34 8.79 -4.14 -1.00
C CYS A 34 8.16 -4.60 0.31
N ASP A 35 7.37 -3.75 0.93
CA ASP A 35 6.48 -4.12 2.03
C ASP A 35 5.02 -3.90 1.65
N ILE A 36 4.15 -4.75 2.19
CA ILE A 36 2.72 -4.68 1.95
C ILE A 36 2.02 -4.42 3.28
N ILE A 37 1.26 -3.34 3.36
CA ILE A 37 0.25 -3.11 4.38
C ILE A 37 -1.09 -3.36 3.71
N TYR A 38 -1.86 -4.30 4.25
CA TYR A 38 -3.21 -4.60 3.81
C TYR A 38 -4.04 -4.93 5.03
N GLU A 39 -5.21 -4.30 5.19
CA GLU A 39 -6.24 -4.58 6.20
C GLU A 39 -7.26 -3.41 6.21
N TYR A 40 -8.28 -3.51 7.06
CA TYR A 40 -9.22 -2.41 7.31
C TYR A 40 -9.06 -1.80 8.71
N GLY A 41 -9.39 -0.52 8.82
CA GLY A 41 -9.57 0.17 10.11
C GLY A 41 -8.46 1.16 10.46
N LYS A 42 -8.66 1.88 11.56
CA LYS A 42 -7.80 3.01 11.97
C LYS A 42 -6.34 2.60 12.22
N LYS A 43 -6.12 1.39 12.76
CA LYS A 43 -4.77 0.86 13.07
C LYS A 43 -3.89 0.74 11.82
N VAL A 44 -4.48 0.42 10.68
CA VAL A 44 -3.80 0.25 9.39
C VAL A 44 -3.23 1.59 8.92
N TYR A 45 -3.99 2.67 9.11
CA TYR A 45 -3.57 4.02 8.77
C TYR A 45 -2.44 4.53 9.69
N VAL A 46 -2.50 4.20 10.99
CA VAL A 46 -1.39 4.51 11.92
C VAL A 46 -0.12 3.76 11.54
N ASN A 47 -0.25 2.46 11.21
CA ASN A 47 0.88 1.65 10.73
C ASN A 47 1.48 2.23 9.43
N PHE A 48 0.63 2.66 8.50
CA PHE A 48 1.06 3.34 7.28
C PHE A 48 1.83 4.63 7.58
N LEU A 49 1.29 5.51 8.41
CA LEU A 49 1.94 6.77 8.79
C LEU A 49 3.31 6.52 9.46
N ALA A 50 3.40 5.54 10.35
CA ALA A 50 4.66 5.17 11.01
C ALA A 50 5.72 4.64 10.02
N LYS A 51 5.27 4.02 8.93
CA LYS A 51 6.14 3.48 7.88
C LYS A 51 6.48 4.50 6.80
N LEU A 52 5.63 5.50 6.55
CA LEU A 52 5.73 6.48 5.47
C LEU A 52 7.15 7.01 5.23
N LEU A 53 7.81 7.47 6.30
CA LEU A 53 9.13 8.11 6.23
C LEU A 53 10.29 7.16 5.87
N ARG A 54 10.05 5.84 5.86
CA ARG A 54 11.09 4.81 5.63
C ARG A 54 11.16 4.32 4.18
N TYR A 55 10.22 4.72 3.33
CA TYR A 55 10.10 4.24 1.95
C TYR A 55 10.26 5.38 0.97
N GLU A 56 10.88 5.06 -0.16
CA GLU A 56 11.17 6.01 -1.24
C GLU A 56 9.98 6.12 -2.20
N ILE A 57 9.26 5.01 -2.39
CA ILE A 57 8.09 4.93 -3.27
C ILE A 57 6.93 4.37 -2.46
N ILE A 58 5.77 5.01 -2.59
CA ILE A 58 4.53 4.55 -1.98
C ILE A 58 3.50 4.29 -3.07
N TYR A 59 3.09 3.03 -3.20
CA TYR A 59 1.97 2.63 -4.03
C TYR A 59 0.68 2.64 -3.21
N PHE A 60 -0.26 3.49 -3.60
CA PHE A 60 -1.52 3.67 -2.89
C PHE A 60 -2.70 3.13 -3.70
N GLN A 61 -3.28 2.00 -3.27
CA GLN A 61 -4.48 1.47 -3.91
C GLN A 61 -5.72 2.13 -3.30
N LYS A 62 -6.23 3.16 -3.98
CA LYS A 62 -7.36 3.98 -3.51
C LYS A 62 -8.63 3.15 -3.42
N ARG A 63 -9.36 3.32 -2.31
CA ARG A 63 -10.74 2.85 -2.13
C ARG A 63 -11.77 3.94 -2.43
N TYR A 64 -11.31 5.12 -2.85
CA TYR A 64 -12.09 6.37 -3.03
C TYR A 64 -12.73 6.92 -1.74
N SER A 65 -12.24 6.52 -0.55
CA SER A 65 -12.75 7.10 0.71
C SER A 65 -12.15 8.49 0.97
N LYS A 66 -12.84 9.33 1.76
CA LYS A 66 -12.32 10.64 2.17
C LYS A 66 -10.95 10.53 2.86
N VAL A 67 -10.71 9.47 3.62
CA VAL A 67 -9.44 9.23 4.34
C VAL A 67 -8.30 8.95 3.36
N ASP A 68 -8.55 8.14 2.32
CA ASP A 68 -7.57 7.84 1.28
C ASP A 68 -7.12 9.10 0.53
N LEU A 69 -8.05 10.05 0.32
CA LEU A 69 -7.74 11.35 -0.29
C LEU A 69 -6.85 12.22 0.59
N TYR A 70 -7.07 12.23 1.91
CA TYR A 70 -6.20 12.96 2.84
C TYR A 70 -4.80 12.36 2.90
N LEU A 71 -4.68 11.03 2.94
CA LEU A 71 -3.38 10.36 2.98
C LEU A 71 -2.58 10.55 1.70
N HIS A 72 -3.24 10.54 0.55
CA HIS A 72 -2.58 10.87 -0.72
C HIS A 72 -2.05 12.31 -0.73
N LYS A 73 -2.73 13.26 -0.08
CA LYS A 73 -2.21 14.64 0.05
C LYS A 73 -1.02 14.74 1.00
N LEU A 74 -0.96 13.90 2.03
CA LEU A 74 0.15 13.86 3.00
C LEU A 74 1.39 13.13 2.46
N ALA A 75 1.19 12.14 1.58
CA ALA A 75 2.28 11.36 0.99
C ALA A 75 2.96 12.04 -0.21
N ARG A 76 2.52 13.25 -0.58
CA ARG A 76 3.07 14.07 -1.67
C ARG A 76 3.87 15.21 -1.09
#